data_AF-A0A1I5MD63-F1
#
_entry.id   AF-A0A1I5MD63-F1
#
_cell.length_a   1.000
_cell.length_b   1.000
_cell.length_c   1.000
_cell.angle_alpha   90.00
_cell.angle_beta   90.00
_cell.angle_gamma   90.00
#
_symmetry.space_group_name_H-M   'P 1'
#
loop_
_entity.id
_entity.type
_entity.pdbx_description
1 polymer ?
#
loop_
_entity_poly.entity_id
_entity_poly.type
_entity_poly.pdbx_seq_one_letter_code
_entity_poly.pdbx_strand_id
1 'polypeptide(L)'
;MIFYNILDKHWLWKEVREHLGLSNPAYTFWPSTPHIKLGRYIFLQKNSLPEKYAHVEPILTDLSGYLPTQYAAGMLGTDVHIFNTKQMKLHKCFEYKFVCDVKFVNIRRFFLENQIQVGRRSIIQLDRLERLEITPDCRFYRIDDKYGVVVYDV
;
A
#
# COMPACT_ATOMS: atom_id res chain seq x y z
N MET A 1 12.66 1.32 6.92
CA MET A 1 11.19 1.26 7.07
C MET A 1 10.69 0.09 6.26
N ILE A 2 9.74 -0.70 6.76
CA ILE A 2 9.14 -1.78 5.95
C ILE A 2 8.16 -1.13 4.97
N PHE A 3 8.12 -1.59 3.72
CA PHE A 3 7.42 -0.89 2.63
C PHE A 3 5.92 -0.69 2.89
N TYR A 4 5.24 -1.63 3.55
CA TYR A 4 3.82 -1.50 3.85
C TYR A 4 3.51 -0.50 4.98
N ASN A 5 4.52 0.13 5.58
CA ASN A 5 4.35 1.21 6.57
C ASN A 5 4.49 2.61 5.96
N ILE A 6 4.73 2.72 4.64
CA ILE A 6 4.97 4.01 3.98
C ILE A 6 3.84 5.01 4.25
N LEU A 7 2.58 4.57 4.28
CA LEU A 7 1.41 5.44 4.43
C LEU A 7 0.96 5.70 5.88
N ASP A 8 1.65 5.14 6.89
CA ASP A 8 1.27 5.34 8.31
C ASP A 8 1.23 6.80 8.73
N LYS A 9 2.12 7.60 8.12
CA LYS A 9 2.29 9.02 8.41
C LYS A 9 1.83 9.89 7.26
N HIS A 10 0.97 9.38 6.37
CA HIS A 10 0.49 10.17 5.25
C HIS A 10 -1.02 10.12 5.04
N TRP A 11 -1.55 11.21 4.50
CA TRP A 11 -2.91 11.35 4.00
C TRP A 11 -2.93 11.27 2.48
N LEU A 12 -4.01 10.75 1.89
CA LEU A 12 -4.20 10.79 0.44
C LEU A 12 -4.52 12.22 0.00
N TRP A 13 -3.69 12.80 -0.88
CA TRP A 13 -3.91 14.16 -1.39
C TRP A 13 -5.27 14.32 -2.07
N LYS A 14 -5.73 13.27 -2.79
CA LYS A 14 -7.03 13.30 -3.46
C LYS A 14 -8.19 13.52 -2.48
N GLU A 15 -8.15 12.87 -1.32
CA GLU A 15 -9.15 13.04 -0.27
C GLU A 15 -9.07 14.45 0.32
N VAL A 16 -7.86 14.90 0.67
CA VAL A 16 -7.61 16.24 1.20
C VAL A 16 -8.18 17.34 0.27
N ARG A 17 -7.87 17.28 -1.03
CA ARG A 17 -8.34 18.31 -1.98
C ARG A 17 -9.84 18.26 -2.23
N GLU A 18 -10.48 17.09 -2.12
CA GLU A 18 -11.93 16.96 -2.28
C GLU A 18 -12.67 17.57 -1.08
N HIS A 19 -12.19 17.34 0.14
CA HIS A 19 -12.74 17.98 1.34
C HIS A 19 -12.54 19.51 1.35
N LEU A 20 -11.43 20.00 0.81
CA LEU A 20 -11.09 21.43 0.82
C LEU A 20 -11.54 22.18 -0.44
N GLY A 21 -12.09 21.49 -1.45
CA GLY A 21 -12.45 22.10 -2.73
C GLY A 21 -11.25 22.68 -3.52
N LEU A 22 -10.08 22.04 -3.42
CA LEU A 22 -8.83 22.54 -4.00
C LEU A 22 -8.52 21.94 -5.37
N SER A 23 -7.77 22.69 -6.18
CA SER A 23 -7.22 22.22 -7.43
C SER A 23 -6.11 21.18 -7.19
N ASN A 24 -5.90 20.28 -8.15
CA ASN A 24 -4.91 19.20 -8.00
C ASN A 24 -3.47 19.67 -7.70
N PRO A 25 -2.94 20.78 -8.25
CA PRO A 25 -1.58 21.22 -7.91
C PRO A 25 -1.49 22.01 -6.59
N ALA A 26 -2.59 22.28 -5.86
CA ALA A 26 -2.56 23.20 -4.72
C ALA A 26 -1.53 22.83 -3.63
N TYR A 27 -1.27 21.54 -3.41
CA TYR A 27 -0.26 21.08 -2.46
C TYR A 27 1.17 21.54 -2.79
N THR A 28 1.49 21.84 -4.06
CA THR A 28 2.86 22.26 -4.45
C THR A 28 3.22 23.63 -3.90
N PHE A 29 2.24 24.39 -3.44
CA PHE A 29 2.43 25.71 -2.81
C PHE A 29 2.57 25.63 -1.29
N TRP A 30 2.62 24.44 -0.69
CA TRP A 30 2.73 24.26 0.75
C TRP A 30 4.14 23.75 1.11
N PRO A 31 5.13 24.65 1.28
CA PRO A 31 6.52 24.25 1.49
C PRO A 31 6.73 23.49 2.80
N SER A 32 5.88 23.71 3.80
CA SER A 32 5.90 23.03 5.09
C SER A 32 5.14 21.70 5.09
N THR A 33 4.62 21.24 3.95
CA THR A 33 3.86 19.99 3.81
C THR A 33 4.65 19.00 2.94
N PRO A 34 5.56 18.20 3.52
CA PRO A 34 6.25 17.16 2.79
C PRO A 34 5.26 16.19 2.14
N HIS A 35 5.62 15.69 0.96
CA HIS A 35 4.79 14.75 0.23
C HIS A 35 5.62 13.67 -0.45
N ILE A 36 4.98 12.52 -0.69
CA ILE A 36 5.55 11.42 -1.45
C ILE A 36 4.61 11.05 -2.59
N LYS A 37 5.18 10.44 -3.63
CA LYS A 37 4.42 9.94 -4.78
C LYS A 37 4.55 8.42 -4.85
N LEU A 38 3.41 7.71 -4.80
CA LEU A 38 3.35 6.26 -5.02
C LEU A 38 2.56 6.00 -6.30
N GLY A 39 3.27 5.66 -7.38
CA GLY A 39 2.70 5.56 -8.72
C GLY A 39 2.13 6.91 -9.16
N ARG A 40 0.81 6.98 -9.41
CA ARG A 40 0.12 8.22 -9.81
C ARG A 40 -0.45 9.03 -8.64
N TYR A 41 -0.39 8.52 -7.41
CA TYR A 41 -1.04 9.13 -6.26
C TYR A 41 -0.03 9.93 -5.42
N ILE A 42 -0.49 11.06 -4.90
CA ILE A 42 0.27 11.93 -3.99
C ILE A 42 -0.24 11.71 -2.58
N PHE A 43 0.69 11.68 -1.63
CA PHE A 43 0.40 11.54 -0.22
C PHE A 43 1.11 12.62 0.56
N LEU A 44 0.38 13.34 1.41
CA LEU A 44 0.90 14.43 2.25
C LEU A 44 1.22 13.91 3.64
N GLN A 45 2.29 14.40 4.26
CA GLN A 45 2.62 14.01 5.62
C GLN A 45 1.54 14.49 6.62
N LYS A 46 1.17 13.63 7.56
CA LYS A 46 0.21 13.98 8.64
C LYS A 46 0.76 15.12 9.51
N ASN A 47 -0.13 15.93 10.08
CA ASN A 47 0.17 17.08 10.91
C ASN A 47 1.06 18.12 10.23
N SER A 48 0.99 18.20 8.90
CA SER A 48 1.79 19.15 8.12
C SER A 48 0.94 20.00 7.17
N LEU A 49 -0.39 19.84 7.17
CA LEU A 49 -1.27 20.73 6.42
C LEU A 49 -1.15 22.18 6.94
N PRO A 50 -1.33 23.20 6.09
CA PRO A 50 -1.43 24.58 6.55
C PRO A 50 -2.47 24.73 7.66
N GLU A 51 -2.22 25.60 8.64
CA GLU A 51 -3.06 25.77 9.84
C GLU A 51 -4.55 25.97 9.50
N LYS A 52 -4.84 26.80 8.49
CA LYS A 52 -6.22 27.02 7.99
C LYS A 52 -6.95 25.76 7.53
N TYR A 53 -6.22 24.69 7.21
CA TYR A 53 -6.74 23.40 6.75
C TYR A 53 -6.56 22.28 7.76
N ALA A 54 -5.90 22.51 8.91
CA ALA A 54 -5.66 21.48 9.91
C ALA A 54 -6.96 20.82 10.43
N HIS A 55 -8.08 21.55 10.37
CA HIS A 55 -9.41 21.08 10.76
C HIS A 55 -9.91 19.86 9.95
N VAL A 56 -9.36 19.58 8.75
CA VAL A 56 -9.76 18.39 7.98
C VAL A 56 -9.02 17.13 8.42
N GLU A 57 -7.85 17.21 9.05
CA GLU A 57 -7.07 16.02 9.39
C GLU A 57 -7.82 14.96 10.20
N PRO A 58 -8.65 15.32 11.21
CA PRO A 58 -9.39 14.34 12.00
C PRO A 58 -10.43 13.53 11.23
N ILE A 59 -10.87 14.00 10.07
CA ILE A 59 -11.89 13.32 9.24
C ILE A 59 -11.29 12.55 8.06
N LEU A 60 -9.97 12.64 7.84
CA LEU A 60 -9.30 11.92 6.75
C LEU A 60 -9.16 10.43 7.07
N THR A 61 -9.17 9.63 6.03
CA THR A 61 -9.08 8.18 6.17
C THR A 61 -7.67 7.73 6.55
N ASP A 62 -7.55 6.99 7.65
CA ASP A 62 -6.27 6.35 7.98
C ASP A 62 -5.92 5.22 7.00
N LEU A 63 -4.71 5.34 6.44
CA LEU A 63 -4.12 4.42 5.45
C LEU A 63 -2.95 3.62 6.05
N SER A 64 -2.81 3.58 7.37
CA SER A 64 -1.76 2.79 8.04
C SER A 64 -1.83 1.32 7.65
N GLY A 65 -0.73 0.77 7.13
CA GLY A 65 -0.67 -0.60 6.62
C GLY A 65 -1.28 -0.83 5.23
N TYR A 66 -1.97 0.17 4.66
CA TYR A 66 -2.57 0.08 3.33
C TYR A 66 -1.63 0.64 2.25
N LEU A 67 -1.75 0.11 1.04
CA LEU A 67 -1.10 0.64 -0.16
C LEU A 67 -2.09 0.66 -1.34
N PRO A 68 -1.95 1.60 -2.29
CA PRO A 68 -2.71 1.53 -3.55
C PRO A 68 -2.43 0.21 -4.26
N THR A 69 -3.46 -0.44 -4.79
CA THR A 69 -3.34 -1.81 -5.35
C THR A 69 -2.25 -1.93 -6.44
N GLN A 70 -2.12 -0.93 -7.31
CA GLN A 70 -1.08 -0.92 -8.35
C GLN A 70 0.33 -0.86 -7.75
N TYR A 71 0.53 -0.05 -6.71
CA TYR A 71 1.82 0.08 -6.05
C TYR A 71 2.14 -1.18 -5.24
N ALA A 72 1.13 -1.72 -4.54
CA ALA A 72 1.25 -2.98 -3.82
C ALA A 72 1.63 -4.16 -4.73
N ALA A 73 1.02 -4.23 -5.92
CA ALA A 73 1.33 -5.28 -6.91
C ALA A 73 2.81 -5.25 -7.32
N GLY A 74 3.33 -4.05 -7.62
CA GLY A 74 4.75 -3.86 -7.91
C GLY A 74 5.67 -4.27 -6.74
N MET A 75 5.31 -3.91 -5.50
CA MET A 75 6.09 -4.29 -4.32
C MET A 75 6.08 -5.79 -4.01
N LEU A 76 5.05 -6.50 -4.45
CA LEU A 76 4.91 -7.95 -4.29
C LEU A 76 5.35 -8.73 -5.53
N GLY A 77 5.91 -8.08 -6.54
CA GLY A 77 6.33 -8.74 -7.79
C GLY A 77 5.19 -9.50 -8.46
N THR A 78 3.95 -8.99 -8.38
CA THR A 78 2.75 -9.71 -8.80
C THR A 78 1.84 -8.89 -9.70
N ASP A 79 0.87 -9.55 -10.30
CA ASP A 79 -0.12 -8.90 -11.16
C ASP A 79 -1.23 -8.22 -10.34
N VAL A 80 -1.58 -6.98 -10.70
CA VAL A 80 -2.65 -6.21 -10.06
C VAL A 80 -4.02 -6.90 -10.15
N HIS A 81 -4.23 -7.80 -11.11
CA HIS A 81 -5.44 -8.61 -11.25
C HIS A 81 -5.77 -9.44 -10.02
N ILE A 82 -4.77 -9.82 -9.20
CA ILE A 82 -4.99 -10.47 -7.90
C ILE A 82 -5.86 -9.60 -6.98
N PHE A 83 -5.68 -8.28 -7.04
CA PHE A 83 -6.46 -7.34 -6.25
C PHE A 83 -7.79 -6.96 -6.89
N ASN A 84 -8.07 -7.31 -8.14
CA ASN A 84 -9.29 -6.87 -8.83
C ASN A 84 -10.31 -8.01 -9.02
N THR A 85 -9.86 -9.26 -9.00
CA THR A 85 -10.71 -10.40 -9.35
C THR A 85 -11.33 -11.06 -8.12
N LYS A 86 -12.57 -10.67 -7.78
CA LYS A 86 -13.31 -11.17 -6.59
C LYS A 86 -13.49 -12.69 -6.55
N GLN A 87 -13.43 -13.36 -7.69
CA GLN A 87 -13.58 -14.82 -7.79
C GLN A 87 -12.32 -15.57 -7.33
N MET A 88 -11.16 -14.90 -7.28
CA MET A 88 -9.92 -15.53 -6.83
C MET A 88 -9.96 -15.76 -5.32
N LYS A 89 -9.55 -16.95 -4.87
CA LYS A 89 -9.42 -17.25 -3.42
C LYS A 89 -8.46 -16.27 -2.75
N LEU A 90 -7.31 -16.02 -3.37
CA LEU A 90 -6.30 -15.08 -2.86
C LEU A 90 -6.83 -13.66 -2.69
N HIS A 91 -7.73 -13.17 -3.55
CA HIS A 91 -8.38 -11.86 -3.36
C HIS A 91 -9.11 -11.80 -2.00
N LYS A 92 -9.68 -12.91 -1.52
CA LYS A 92 -10.40 -12.94 -0.24
C LYS A 92 -9.47 -12.93 0.98
N CYS A 93 -8.18 -13.20 0.80
CA CYS A 93 -7.16 -13.12 1.85
C CYS A 93 -6.74 -11.68 2.15
N PHE A 94 -7.16 -10.72 1.32
CA PHE A 94 -6.81 -9.32 1.48
C PHE A 94 -7.99 -8.52 2.03
N GLU A 95 -7.68 -7.61 2.93
CA GLU A 95 -8.59 -6.53 3.31
C GLU A 95 -8.42 -5.35 2.35
N TYR A 96 -9.54 -4.80 1.87
CA TYR A 96 -9.54 -3.65 0.96
C TYR A 96 -10.29 -2.48 1.56
N LYS A 97 -9.89 -1.28 1.15
CA LYS A 97 -10.58 -0.04 1.45
C LYS A 97 -10.64 0.82 0.19
N PHE A 98 -11.70 1.60 0.06
CA PHE A 98 -11.82 2.61 -1.00
C PHE A 98 -11.80 3.99 -0.34
N VAL A 99 -10.96 4.89 -0.86
CA VAL A 99 -10.92 6.30 -0.47
C VAL A 99 -11.03 7.11 -1.74
N CYS A 100 -12.06 7.95 -1.84
CA CYS A 100 -12.54 8.51 -3.09
C CYS A 100 -12.80 7.37 -4.11
N ASP A 101 -12.11 7.38 -5.25
CA ASP A 101 -12.15 6.34 -6.29
C ASP A 101 -10.90 5.42 -6.29
N VAL A 102 -10.07 5.50 -5.24
CA VAL A 102 -8.81 4.76 -5.16
C VAL A 102 -8.99 3.51 -4.31
N LYS A 103 -8.67 2.36 -4.90
CA LYS A 103 -8.65 1.06 -4.19
C LYS A 103 -7.32 0.86 -3.47
N PHE A 104 -7.40 0.60 -2.18
CA PHE A 104 -6.30 0.26 -1.29
C PHE A 104 -6.41 -1.17 -0.80
N VAL A 105 -5.26 -1.79 -0.51
CA VAL A 105 -5.14 -3.14 0.07
C VAL A 105 -4.28 -3.09 1.33
N ASN A 106 -4.71 -3.78 2.39
CA ASN A 106 -4.00 -3.84 3.67
C ASN A 106 -2.87 -4.88 3.60
N ILE A 107 -1.69 -4.44 3.22
CA ILE A 107 -0.52 -5.31 3.06
C ILE A 107 0.04 -5.69 4.42
N ARG A 108 0.04 -4.76 5.39
CA ARG A 108 0.50 -5.09 6.75
C ARG A 108 -0.29 -6.25 7.31
N ARG A 109 -1.62 -6.18 7.25
CA ARG A 109 -2.49 -7.23 7.79
C ARG A 109 -2.23 -8.58 7.11
N PHE A 110 -2.15 -8.59 5.78
CA PHE A 110 -1.82 -9.81 5.04
C PHE A 110 -0.50 -10.43 5.50
N PHE A 111 0.55 -9.63 5.70
CA PHE A 111 1.85 -10.13 6.15
C PHE A 111 1.79 -10.65 7.58
N LEU A 112 1.11 -9.95 8.48
CA LEU A 112 0.96 -10.36 9.88
C LEU A 112 0.15 -11.65 10.02
N GLU A 113 -1.00 -11.75 9.35
CA GLU A 113 -1.88 -12.94 9.42
C GLU A 113 -1.20 -14.19 8.84
N ASN A 114 -0.33 -14.03 7.84
CA ASN A 114 0.45 -15.13 7.25
C ASN A 114 1.85 -15.28 7.86
N GLN A 115 2.16 -14.53 8.93
CA GLN A 115 3.46 -14.57 9.63
C GLN A 115 4.68 -14.35 8.70
N ILE A 116 4.49 -13.57 7.63
CA ILE A 116 5.52 -13.28 6.64
C ILE A 116 6.47 -12.24 7.21
N GLN A 117 7.74 -12.65 7.34
CA GLN A 117 8.79 -11.76 7.82
C GLN A 117 9.56 -11.18 6.64
N VAL A 118 9.75 -9.86 6.65
CA VAL A 118 10.50 -9.16 5.60
C VAL A 118 11.52 -8.21 6.21
N GLY A 119 12.70 -8.19 5.60
CA GLY A 119 13.74 -7.22 5.86
C GLY A 119 13.47 -5.88 5.16
N ARG A 120 14.34 -4.89 5.43
CA ARG A 120 14.22 -3.55 4.82
C ARG A 120 14.55 -3.53 3.33
N ARG A 121 15.33 -4.50 2.85
CA ARG A 121 15.81 -4.60 1.46
C ARG A 121 15.37 -5.88 0.77
N SER A 122 14.46 -6.64 1.38
CA SER A 122 14.02 -7.90 0.81
C SER A 122 13.23 -7.65 -0.48
N ILE A 123 13.48 -8.50 -1.47
CA ILE A 123 12.65 -8.61 -2.66
C ILE A 123 11.55 -9.62 -2.35
N ILE A 124 10.32 -9.32 -2.76
CA ILE A 124 9.15 -10.13 -2.44
C ILE A 124 8.46 -10.53 -3.73
N GLN A 125 8.10 -11.81 -3.83
CA GLN A 125 7.32 -12.34 -4.93
C GLN A 125 6.11 -13.09 -4.39
N LEU A 126 4.91 -12.62 -4.73
CA LEU A 126 3.64 -13.32 -4.52
C LEU A 126 3.17 -13.85 -5.87
N ASP A 127 3.14 -15.16 -6.03
CA ASP A 127 2.62 -15.77 -7.25
C ASP A 127 2.08 -17.18 -6.95
N ARG A 128 1.57 -17.83 -8.00
CA ARG A 128 1.21 -19.23 -7.95
C ARG A 128 2.43 -20.08 -7.63
N LEU A 129 2.22 -21.16 -6.87
CA LEU A 129 3.28 -22.08 -6.45
C LEU A 129 4.12 -22.60 -7.65
N GLU A 130 3.48 -22.83 -8.80
CA GLU A 130 4.13 -23.30 -10.04
C GLU A 130 5.05 -22.26 -10.71
N ARG A 131 4.97 -20.98 -10.30
CA ARG A 131 5.73 -19.84 -10.88
C ARG A 131 6.76 -19.25 -9.93
N LEU A 132 6.79 -19.71 -8.68
CA LEU A 132 7.71 -19.20 -7.69
C LEU A 132 9.11 -19.78 -7.92
N GLU A 133 10.11 -18.91 -7.93
CA GLU A 133 11.51 -19.31 -8.01
C GLU A 133 12.08 -19.50 -6.60
N ILE A 134 12.07 -20.72 -6.09
CA ILE A 134 12.59 -21.01 -4.76
C ILE A 134 14.09 -21.28 -4.84
N THR A 135 14.89 -20.39 -4.27
CA THR A 135 16.34 -20.54 -4.13
C THR A 135 16.72 -20.92 -2.69
N PRO A 136 17.92 -21.49 -2.44
CA PRO A 136 18.34 -21.86 -1.08
C PRO A 136 18.35 -20.70 -0.07
N ASP A 137 18.56 -19.48 -0.56
CA ASP A 137 18.71 -18.27 0.27
C ASP A 137 17.40 -17.49 0.44
N CYS A 138 16.27 -18.06 0.00
CA CYS A 138 14.96 -17.43 0.13
C CYS A 138 14.14 -18.02 1.29
N ARG A 139 13.19 -17.23 1.79
CA ARG A 139 12.18 -17.68 2.74
C ARG A 139 10.85 -17.85 2.01
N PHE A 140 10.31 -19.06 2.03
CA PHE A 140 9.03 -19.39 1.42
C PHE A 140 7.91 -19.44 2.47
N TYR A 141 6.77 -18.83 2.14
CA TYR A 141 5.56 -18.80 2.94
C TYR A 141 4.39 -19.29 2.09
N ARG A 142 3.76 -20.40 2.51
CA ARG A 142 2.56 -20.92 1.84
C ARG A 142 1.35 -20.10 2.27
N ILE A 143 0.56 -19.61 1.29
CA ILE A 143 -0.66 -18.83 1.56
C ILE A 143 -1.89 -19.72 1.44
N ASP A 144 -2.00 -20.47 0.34
CA ASP A 144 -3.05 -21.47 0.15
C ASP A 144 -2.52 -22.65 -0.70
N ASP A 145 -3.43 -23.42 -1.32
CA ASP A 145 -3.07 -24.55 -2.19
C ASP A 145 -2.53 -24.14 -3.55
N LYS A 146 -2.64 -22.85 -3.92
CA LYS A 146 -2.28 -22.33 -5.24
C LYS A 146 -1.24 -21.24 -5.20
N TYR A 147 -1.13 -20.49 -4.11
CA TYR A 147 -0.28 -19.30 -3.99
C TYR A 147 0.70 -19.39 -2.82
N GLY A 148 1.84 -18.75 -3.01
CA GLY A 148 2.88 -18.59 -2.00
C GLY A 148 3.54 -17.22 -2.10
N VAL A 149 4.26 -16.85 -1.04
CA VAL A 149 5.13 -15.69 -1.00
C VAL A 149 6.56 -16.18 -0.84
N VAL A 150 7.46 -15.70 -1.69
CA VAL A 150 8.90 -15.86 -1.53
C VAL A 150 9.49 -14.50 -1.14
N VAL A 151 10.36 -14.53 -0.14
CA VAL A 151 11.14 -13.38 0.33
C VAL A 151 12.60 -13.67 0.09
N TYR A 152 13.25 -12.89 -0.78
CA TYR A 152 14.68 -12.95 -1.02
C TYR A 152 15.34 -11.86 -0.18
N ASP A 153 16.21 -12.26 0.74
CA ASP A 153 16.99 -11.31 1.53
C ASP A 153 18.22 -10.86 0.72
N VAL A 154 18.37 -9.54 0.59
CA VAL A 154 19.45 -8.87 -0.17
C VAL A 154 20.30 -8.03 0.78
#